data_AF-A0A0R3VZV0-F1
#
_entry.id   AF-A0A0R3VZV0-F1
#
_cell.length_a   1.000
_cell.length_b   1.000
_cell.length_c   1.000
_cell.angle_alpha   90.00
_cell.angle_beta   90.00
_cell.angle_gamma   90.00
#
_symmetry.space_group_name_H-M   'P 1'
#
loop_
_entity.id
_entity.type
_entity.pdbx_description
1 polymer ?
#
loop_
_entity_poly.entity_id
_entity_poly.type
_entity_poly.pdbx_seq_one_letter_code
_entity_poly.pdbx_strand_id
1 'polypeptide(L)'
;MKVNTAHVLQEEDEVFNFMLNQTNLQHNNNKYYLGQVLEDDAGGGYAVWFRWGRVGKTAQTSLEPCGSKVQAITLFEKKFRMKTGNEWQNRANFAKVSGLYDLIEQDFGVRLGGPDAALSVRQQRMLCSIWSCNVSVFVALALVLLISDVKAMEHQMREMNYDARRAPLGKLTPGQIKAGYEALKAVSDCIEELERCTASTATSGKGKRRAAKSAASKGSSEAELRERLLQACNTFYTRIPHDFG
;
A
#
# COMPACT_ATOMS: atom_id res chain seq x y z
N MET A 1 23.90 -5.48 1.95
CA MET A 1 22.61 -6.15 1.74
C MET A 1 22.89 -7.65 1.76
N LYS A 2 22.28 -8.43 2.66
CA LYS A 2 22.55 -9.89 2.84
C LYS A 2 21.71 -10.75 1.88
N VAL A 3 21.64 -10.35 0.60
CA VAL A 3 20.83 -11.07 -0.39
C VAL A 3 21.50 -12.42 -0.68
N ASN A 4 20.73 -13.51 -0.58
CA ASN A 4 21.20 -14.90 -0.77
C ASN A 4 22.18 -15.44 0.30
N THR A 5 22.32 -14.75 1.44
CA THR A 5 23.14 -15.23 2.56
C THR A 5 22.38 -15.25 3.89
N ALA A 6 21.15 -14.75 3.88
CA ALA A 6 20.25 -14.70 5.03
C ALA A 6 18.80 -14.74 4.54
N HIS A 7 17.92 -15.26 5.40
CA HIS A 7 16.48 -15.27 5.19
C HIS A 7 15.77 -14.43 6.27
N VAL A 8 14.51 -14.06 6.01
CA VAL A 8 13.68 -13.37 7.00
C VAL A 8 13.32 -14.38 8.08
N LEU A 9 13.51 -14.01 9.35
CA LEU A 9 13.20 -14.87 10.47
C LEU A 9 11.70 -15.18 10.50
N GLN A 10 11.37 -16.46 10.59
CA GLN A 10 10.03 -16.97 10.77
C GLN A 10 9.99 -17.91 11.98
N GLU A 11 9.06 -17.66 12.91
CA GLU A 11 8.75 -18.57 14.03
C GLU A 11 7.34 -19.10 13.84
N GLU A 12 7.20 -20.41 13.65
CA GLU A 12 5.88 -21.04 13.41
C GLU A 12 5.16 -20.36 12.23
N ASP A 13 4.08 -19.62 12.52
CA ASP A 13 3.28 -18.84 11.57
C ASP A 13 3.57 -17.33 11.60
N GLU A 14 4.52 -16.88 12.42
CA GLU A 14 4.91 -15.48 12.56
C GLU A 14 6.15 -15.14 11.72
N VAL A 15 5.97 -14.26 10.73
CA VAL A 15 7.07 -13.69 9.96
C VAL A 15 7.44 -12.34 10.55
N PHE A 16 8.71 -12.17 10.96
CA PHE A 16 9.21 -10.92 11.52
C PHE A 16 9.55 -9.90 10.43
N ASN A 17 8.50 -9.40 9.80
CA ASN A 17 8.55 -8.38 8.76
C ASN A 17 7.35 -7.45 8.90
N PHE A 18 7.59 -6.15 8.82
CA PHE A 18 6.51 -5.17 8.70
C PHE A 18 6.79 -4.17 7.60
N MET A 19 5.70 -3.67 7.04
CA MET A 19 5.70 -2.55 6.12
C MET A 19 4.71 -1.49 6.60
N LEU A 20 5.23 -0.28 6.78
CA LEU A 20 4.48 0.83 7.31
C LEU A 20 4.38 1.94 6.27
N ASN A 21 3.23 2.60 6.23
CA ASN A 21 3.02 3.77 5.39
C ASN A 21 2.43 4.93 6.19
N GLN A 22 2.78 6.15 5.81
CA GLN A 22 2.24 7.36 6.40
C GLN A 22 2.05 8.41 5.32
N THR A 23 0.81 8.84 5.14
CA THR A 23 0.47 9.95 4.27
C THR A 23 -0.19 11.09 5.06
N ASN A 24 0.28 12.31 4.81
CA ASN A 24 -0.38 13.53 5.23
C ASN A 24 -0.24 14.56 4.10
N LEU A 25 -1.36 14.82 3.42
CA LEU A 25 -1.46 15.73 2.29
C LEU A 25 -1.19 17.20 2.68
N GLN A 26 -1.59 17.63 3.88
CA GLN A 26 -1.38 19.01 4.34
C GLN A 26 0.12 19.36 4.45
N HIS A 27 0.93 18.38 4.80
CA HIS A 27 2.37 18.54 4.96
C HIS A 27 3.19 17.86 3.85
N ASN A 28 2.55 17.42 2.76
CA ASN A 28 3.17 16.69 1.65
C ASN A 28 4.08 15.51 2.12
N ASN A 29 3.62 14.83 3.17
CA ASN A 29 4.28 13.63 3.68
C ASN A 29 3.69 12.42 2.99
N ASN A 30 4.55 11.63 2.34
CA ASN A 30 4.21 10.32 1.81
C ASN A 30 5.44 9.43 2.00
N LYS A 31 5.47 8.71 3.13
CA LYS A 31 6.69 8.05 3.64
C LYS A 31 6.38 6.61 4.01
N TYR A 32 7.32 5.74 3.70
CA TYR A 32 7.28 4.36 4.15
C TYR A 32 8.40 4.01 5.10
N TYR A 33 8.19 2.94 5.87
CA TYR A 33 9.19 2.37 6.75
C TYR A 33 9.01 0.84 6.78
N LEU A 34 10.05 0.12 6.42
CA LEU A 34 10.12 -1.33 6.41
C LEU A 34 11.10 -1.80 7.48
N GLY A 35 10.74 -2.88 8.16
CA GLY A 35 11.61 -3.58 9.09
C GLY A 35 11.57 -5.08 8.82
N GLN A 36 12.73 -5.73 8.86
CA GLN A 36 12.87 -7.18 8.71
C GLN A 36 13.91 -7.70 9.68
N VAL A 37 13.59 -8.78 10.41
CA VAL A 37 14.59 -9.54 11.15
C VAL A 37 15.17 -10.59 10.21
N LEU A 38 16.50 -10.65 10.14
CA LEU A 38 17.25 -11.55 9.26
C LEU A 38 18.07 -12.54 10.09
N GLU A 39 18.04 -13.80 9.67
CA GLU A 39 18.87 -14.89 10.19
C GLU A 39 19.80 -15.38 9.06
N ASP A 40 21.08 -15.49 9.34
CA ASP A 40 22.07 -15.97 8.38
C ASP A 40 21.86 -17.45 8.05
N ASP A 41 21.93 -17.83 6.78
CA ASP A 41 21.70 -19.21 6.34
C ASP A 41 22.78 -20.18 6.85
N ALA A 42 23.99 -19.64 7.13
CA ALA A 42 25.08 -20.37 7.77
C ALA A 42 24.84 -20.62 9.28
N GLY A 43 23.80 -20.02 9.86
CA GLY A 43 23.43 -20.10 11.27
C GLY A 43 24.20 -19.14 12.17
N GLY A 44 23.60 -18.80 13.32
CA GLY A 44 24.26 -18.08 14.43
C GLY A 44 24.40 -16.56 14.27
N GLY A 45 24.07 -15.99 13.11
CA GLY A 45 24.08 -14.55 12.86
C GLY A 45 22.67 -13.97 12.75
N TYR A 46 22.36 -12.95 13.55
CA TYR A 46 21.10 -12.22 13.49
C TYR A 46 21.34 -10.74 13.17
N ALA A 47 20.45 -10.14 12.38
CA ALA A 47 20.48 -8.71 12.14
C ALA A 47 19.07 -8.17 11.91
N VAL A 48 18.86 -6.89 12.20
CA VAL A 48 17.61 -6.22 11.82
C VAL A 48 17.91 -5.24 10.70
N TRP A 49 17.20 -5.40 9.59
CA TRP A 49 17.28 -4.51 8.46
C TRP A 49 16.10 -3.55 8.44
N PHE A 50 16.40 -2.26 8.37
CA PHE A 50 15.41 -1.21 8.21
C PHE A 50 15.63 -0.50 6.88
N ARG A 51 14.53 -0.17 6.21
CA ARG A 51 14.53 0.61 4.98
C ARG A 51 13.41 1.64 5.02
N TRP A 52 13.72 2.90 4.72
CA TRP A 52 12.71 3.95 4.77
C TRP A 52 12.99 5.06 3.75
N GLY A 53 11.95 5.84 3.43
CA GLY A 53 12.08 6.95 2.50
C GLY A 53 10.74 7.46 2.03
N ARG A 54 10.78 8.35 1.02
CA ARG A 54 9.58 8.76 0.27
C ARG A 54 9.15 7.59 -0.62
N VAL A 55 7.84 7.30 -0.64
CA VAL A 55 7.30 6.27 -1.53
C VAL A 55 7.70 6.61 -2.97
N GLY A 56 8.23 5.63 -3.70
CA GLY A 56 8.72 5.89 -5.06
C GLY A 56 10.05 6.64 -5.15
N LYS A 57 10.89 6.70 -4.11
CA LYS A 57 12.27 7.21 -4.21
C LYS A 57 13.31 6.27 -3.60
N THR A 58 14.58 6.58 -3.89
CA THR A 58 15.72 5.89 -3.30
C THR A 58 15.64 5.95 -1.78
N ALA A 59 15.79 4.79 -1.17
CA ALA A 59 15.61 4.60 0.26
C ALA A 59 16.92 4.84 1.01
N GLN A 60 16.79 5.26 2.27
CA GLN A 60 17.83 5.02 3.26
C GLN A 60 17.65 3.60 3.82
N THR A 61 18.76 3.00 4.23
CA THR A 61 18.77 1.67 4.83
C THR A 61 19.70 1.64 6.04
N SER A 62 19.35 0.83 7.04
CA SER A 62 20.20 0.48 8.17
C SER A 62 20.20 -1.03 8.33
N LEU A 63 21.36 -1.62 8.59
CA LEU A 63 21.49 -3.03 8.94
C LEU A 63 22.19 -3.10 10.28
N GLU A 64 21.45 -3.51 11.32
CA GLU A 64 21.93 -3.54 12.70
C GLU A 64 22.21 -4.99 13.10
N PRO A 65 23.50 -5.40 13.21
CA PRO A 65 23.83 -6.75 13.66
C PRO A 65 23.45 -6.92 15.13
N CYS A 66 22.94 -8.09 15.48
CA CYS A 66 22.47 -8.44 16.82
C CYS A 66 23.22 -9.68 17.31
N GLY A 67 23.58 -9.72 18.60
CA GLY A 67 24.30 -10.85 19.18
C GLY A 67 23.43 -12.08 19.44
N SER A 68 22.10 -11.93 19.41
CA SER A 68 21.15 -13.03 19.58
C SER A 68 19.82 -12.74 18.89
N LYS A 69 19.06 -13.81 18.64
CA LYS A 69 17.69 -13.77 18.12
C LYS A 69 16.78 -12.86 18.95
N VAL A 70 16.81 -13.02 20.27
CA VAL A 70 15.98 -12.26 21.23
C VAL A 70 16.27 -10.76 21.14
N GLN A 71 17.55 -10.37 21.02
CA GLN A 71 17.92 -8.97 20.84
C GLN A 71 17.39 -8.40 19.52
N ALA A 72 17.45 -9.18 18.43
CA ALA A 72 16.95 -8.75 17.13
C ALA A 72 15.43 -8.54 17.14
N ILE A 73 14.67 -9.48 17.71
CA ILE A 73 13.22 -9.35 17.88
C ILE A 73 12.89 -8.14 18.74
N THR A 74 13.54 -7.98 19.90
CA THR A 74 13.30 -6.84 20.81
C THR A 74 13.53 -5.49 20.11
N LEU A 75 14.61 -5.37 19.33
CA LEU A 75 14.92 -4.16 18.57
C LEU A 75 13.85 -3.88 17.50
N PHE A 76 13.43 -4.92 16.78
CA PHE A 76 12.38 -4.85 15.77
C PHE A 76 11.04 -4.38 16.36
N GLU A 77 10.59 -5.02 17.44
CA GLU A 77 9.32 -4.68 18.12
C GLU A 77 9.36 -3.28 18.73
N LYS A 78 10.49 -2.88 19.32
CA LYS A 78 10.69 -1.53 19.82
C LYS A 78 10.52 -0.49 18.72
N LYS A 79 11.12 -0.73 17.54
CA LYS A 79 11.00 0.17 16.39
C LYS A 79 9.58 0.19 15.84
N PHE A 80 8.91 -0.96 15.76
CA PHE A 80 7.50 -1.04 15.39
C PHE A 80 6.63 -0.18 16.31
N ARG A 81 6.70 -0.40 17.62
CA ARG A 81 5.92 0.34 18.62
C ARG A 81 6.21 1.84 18.60
N MET A 82 7.48 2.24 18.45
CA MET A 82 7.84 3.66 18.33
C MET A 82 7.23 4.34 17.09
N LYS A 83 7.00 3.59 15.99
CA LYS A 83 6.49 4.14 14.72
C LYS A 83 4.98 4.08 14.59
N THR A 84 4.33 3.09 15.22
CA THR A 84 2.90 2.84 15.09
C THR A 84 2.10 3.15 16.36
N GLY A 85 2.74 3.18 17.52
CA GLY A 85 2.07 3.23 18.82
C GLY A 85 1.43 1.90 19.25
N ASN A 86 1.58 0.83 18.46
CA ASN A 86 0.97 -0.48 18.71
C ASN A 86 2.02 -1.52 19.11
N GLU A 87 1.61 -2.55 19.84
CA GLU A 87 2.48 -3.68 20.18
C GLU A 87 2.50 -4.70 19.04
N TRP A 88 3.68 -5.27 18.75
CA TRP A 88 3.85 -6.21 17.65
C TRP A 88 3.03 -7.49 17.84
N GLN A 89 2.94 -7.97 19.07
CA GLN A 89 2.18 -9.16 19.45
C GLN A 89 0.67 -8.96 19.23
N ASN A 90 0.18 -7.73 19.34
CA ASN A 90 -1.24 -7.40 19.14
C ASN A 90 -1.51 -6.76 17.77
N ARG A 91 -0.68 -7.05 16.76
CA ARG A 91 -0.84 -6.52 15.40
C ARG A 91 -2.15 -6.95 14.72
N ALA A 92 -2.77 -8.05 15.15
CA ALA A 92 -4.08 -8.47 14.64
C ALA A 92 -5.19 -7.46 14.99
N ASN A 93 -5.05 -6.71 16.09
CA ASN A 93 -5.97 -5.66 16.51
C ASN A 93 -5.34 -4.27 16.29
N PHE A 94 -4.62 -4.10 15.19
CA PHE A 94 -3.91 -2.85 14.90
C PHE A 94 -4.88 -1.65 14.84
N ALA A 95 -4.60 -0.63 15.65
CA ALA A 95 -5.36 0.62 15.64
C ALA A 95 -4.49 1.76 15.11
N LYS A 96 -4.91 2.37 13.99
CA LYS A 96 -4.20 3.51 13.42
C LYS A 96 -4.24 4.71 14.35
N VAL A 97 -3.07 5.16 14.81
CA VAL A 97 -2.93 6.38 15.61
C VAL A 97 -2.67 7.58 14.69
N SER A 98 -3.39 8.69 14.91
CA SER A 98 -3.19 9.93 14.15
C SER A 98 -1.74 10.43 14.27
N GLY A 99 -1.16 10.91 13.17
CA GLY A 99 0.23 11.39 13.14
C GLY A 99 1.33 10.31 13.19
N LEU A 100 0.98 9.02 13.36
CA LEU A 100 1.91 7.89 13.28
C LEU A 100 1.76 7.10 11.97
N TYR A 101 2.55 6.05 11.80
CA TYR A 101 2.46 5.17 10.63
C TYR A 101 1.28 4.20 10.75
N ASP A 102 0.73 3.78 9.61
CA ASP A 102 -0.22 2.68 9.48
C ASP A 102 0.49 1.41 9.02
N LEU A 103 -0.08 0.25 9.36
CA LEU A 103 0.41 -1.05 8.93
C LEU A 103 -0.19 -1.41 7.56
N ILE A 104 0.67 -1.86 6.65
CA ILE A 104 0.27 -2.41 5.35
C ILE A 104 0.45 -3.91 5.40
N GLU A 105 -0.66 -4.64 5.26
CA GLU A 105 -0.64 -6.09 5.16
C GLU A 105 -0.16 -6.52 3.77
N GLN A 106 0.88 -7.34 3.76
CA GLN A 106 1.50 -7.87 2.55
C GLN A 106 1.29 -9.38 2.50
N ASP A 107 0.94 -9.87 1.33
CA ASP A 107 0.97 -11.29 0.98
C ASP A 107 2.32 -11.59 0.31
N PHE A 108 3.16 -12.36 1.00
CA PHE A 108 4.45 -12.79 0.47
C PHE A 108 4.33 -14.00 -0.47
N GLY A 109 3.14 -14.60 -0.56
CA GLY A 109 2.87 -15.82 -1.31
C GLY A 109 3.65 -17.02 -0.79
N VAL A 110 3.14 -18.23 -1.03
CA VAL A 110 4.02 -19.40 -1.07
C VAL A 110 4.87 -19.22 -2.32
N ARG A 111 6.20 -19.17 -2.18
CA ARG A 111 7.12 -19.37 -3.32
C ARG A 111 6.95 -20.82 -3.80
N LEU A 112 5.85 -21.11 -4.49
CA LEU A 112 5.84 -22.20 -5.45
C LEU A 112 6.93 -21.81 -6.44
N GLY A 113 8.01 -22.58 -6.51
CA GLY A 113 9.19 -22.34 -7.34
C GLY A 113 8.85 -22.27 -8.82
N GLY A 114 8.20 -21.19 -9.23
CA GLY A 114 7.81 -20.86 -10.58
C GLY A 114 8.87 -19.93 -11.18
N PRO A 115 9.40 -20.25 -12.37
CA PRO A 115 10.47 -19.47 -13.00
C PRO A 115 9.92 -18.16 -13.58
N ASP A 116 9.69 -17.16 -12.73
CA ASP A 116 9.13 -15.84 -13.14
C ASP A 116 10.07 -15.01 -14.03
N ALA A 117 11.32 -15.44 -14.23
CA ALA A 117 12.27 -14.76 -15.12
C ALA A 117 12.47 -15.44 -16.49
N ALA A 118 11.93 -16.65 -16.71
CA ALA A 118 12.21 -17.44 -17.92
C ALA A 118 11.03 -17.55 -18.90
N LEU A 119 9.84 -17.07 -18.52
CA LEU A 119 8.62 -17.20 -19.33
C LEU A 119 8.64 -16.32 -20.60
N SER A 120 9.37 -15.19 -20.60
CA SER A 120 9.32 -14.24 -21.73
C SER A 120 10.08 -14.71 -22.97
N VAL A 121 11.14 -15.51 -22.82
CA VAL A 121 11.98 -15.95 -23.97
C VAL A 121 11.40 -17.20 -24.65
N ARG A 122 10.75 -18.08 -23.88
CA ARG A 122 10.10 -19.29 -24.42
C ARG A 122 8.82 -18.98 -25.20
N GLN A 123 8.01 -18.02 -24.75
CA GLN A 123 6.78 -17.62 -25.45
C GLN A 123 7.06 -17.05 -26.84
N GLN A 124 8.14 -16.29 -27.01
CA GLN A 124 8.47 -15.68 -28.30
C GLN A 124 9.02 -16.69 -29.33
N ARG A 125 9.72 -17.73 -28.89
CA ARG A 125 10.15 -18.85 -29.76
C ARG A 125 9.00 -19.78 -30.15
N MET A 126 8.01 -19.96 -29.27
CA MET A 126 6.81 -20.76 -29.55
C MET A 126 5.94 -20.14 -30.65
N LEU A 127 5.85 -18.81 -30.71
CA LEU A 127 5.12 -18.06 -31.73
C LEU A 127 5.65 -18.28 -33.16
N CYS A 128 6.97 -18.34 -33.35
CA CYS A 128 7.57 -18.60 -34.66
C CYS A 128 7.33 -20.04 -35.15
N SER A 129 7.10 -21.00 -34.24
CA SER A 129 6.86 -22.40 -34.58
C SER A 129 5.39 -22.71 -34.89
N ILE A 130 4.44 -21.91 -34.40
CA ILE A 130 2.98 -22.14 -34.55
C ILE A 130 2.39 -21.38 -35.75
N TRP A 131 3.17 -20.49 -36.39
CA TRP A 131 2.79 -19.70 -37.57
C TRP A 131 2.20 -20.54 -38.72
N SER A 132 2.47 -21.85 -38.75
CA SER A 132 2.04 -22.76 -39.80
C SER A 132 0.71 -23.50 -39.55
N CYS A 133 -0.02 -23.24 -38.45
CA CYS A 133 -1.22 -24.01 -38.13
C CYS A 133 -2.42 -23.13 -37.73
N ASN A 134 -3.42 -23.10 -38.61
CA ASN A 134 -4.81 -22.66 -38.40
C ASN A 134 -5.00 -21.23 -37.85
N VAL A 135 -5.65 -20.37 -38.65
CA VAL A 135 -5.97 -18.96 -38.31
C VAL A 135 -6.66 -18.82 -36.95
N SER A 136 -7.50 -19.79 -36.57
CA SER A 136 -8.21 -19.78 -35.28
C SER A 136 -7.26 -19.94 -34.09
N VAL A 137 -6.22 -20.78 -34.24
CA VAL A 137 -5.20 -21.01 -33.20
C VAL A 137 -4.31 -19.78 -33.06
N PHE A 138 -3.94 -19.14 -34.18
CA PHE A 138 -3.16 -17.90 -34.16
C PHE A 138 -3.90 -16.75 -33.46
N VAL A 139 -5.18 -16.53 -33.77
CA VAL A 139 -6.00 -15.49 -33.14
C VAL A 139 -6.15 -15.75 -31.64
N ALA A 140 -6.40 -16.99 -31.23
CA ALA A 140 -6.49 -17.35 -29.81
C ALA A 140 -5.17 -17.10 -29.08
N LEU A 141 -4.04 -17.47 -29.67
CA LEU A 141 -2.72 -17.30 -29.06
C LEU A 141 -2.30 -15.82 -28.99
N ALA A 142 -2.61 -15.04 -30.03
CA ALA A 142 -2.41 -13.60 -30.04
C ALA A 142 -3.25 -12.89 -28.97
N LEU A 143 -4.52 -13.29 -28.80
CA LEU A 143 -5.38 -12.76 -27.75
C LEU A 143 -4.84 -13.11 -26.36
N VAL A 144 -4.44 -14.38 -26.14
CA VAL A 144 -3.87 -14.82 -24.86
C VAL A 144 -2.62 -14.02 -24.51
N LEU A 145 -1.73 -13.77 -25.48
CA LEU A 145 -0.53 -12.97 -25.26
C LEU A 145 -0.85 -11.50 -24.98
N LEU A 146 -1.85 -10.94 -25.65
CA LEU A 146 -2.31 -9.57 -25.42
C LEU A 146 -2.89 -9.40 -24.00
N ILE A 147 -3.80 -10.29 -23.59
CA ILE A 147 -4.43 -10.21 -22.26
C ILE A 147 -3.50 -10.65 -21.12
N SER A 148 -2.41 -11.35 -21.42
CA SER A 148 -1.42 -11.82 -20.44
C SER A 148 -0.14 -10.97 -20.42
N ASP A 149 -0.12 -9.83 -21.10
CA ASP A 149 1.05 -8.94 -21.09
C ASP A 149 1.16 -8.21 -19.74
N VAL A 150 1.93 -8.83 -18.83
CA VAL A 150 2.23 -8.28 -17.51
C VAL A 150 2.92 -6.92 -17.61
N LYS A 151 3.75 -6.69 -18.64
CA LYS A 151 4.45 -5.40 -18.80
C LYS A 151 3.48 -4.29 -19.18
N ALA A 152 2.49 -4.59 -20.03
CA ALA A 152 1.42 -3.65 -20.35
C ALA A 152 0.59 -3.32 -19.11
N MET A 153 0.22 -4.33 -18.31
CA MET A 153 -0.49 -4.12 -17.04
C MET A 153 0.32 -3.26 -16.05
N GLU A 154 1.61 -3.54 -15.87
CA GLU A 154 2.50 -2.74 -15.02
C GLU A 154 2.67 -1.30 -15.53
N HIS A 155 2.60 -1.08 -16.85
CA HIS A 155 2.64 0.26 -17.42
C HIS A 155 1.36 1.03 -17.10
N GLN A 156 0.19 0.42 -17.28
CA GLN A 156 -1.10 1.02 -16.93
C GLN A 156 -1.21 1.33 -15.43
N MET A 157 -0.70 0.45 -14.56
CA MET A 157 -0.67 0.72 -13.11
C MET A 157 0.22 1.93 -12.76
N ARG A 158 1.34 2.10 -13.48
CA ARG A 158 2.22 3.28 -13.30
C ARG A 158 1.54 4.58 -13.73
N GLU A 159 0.71 4.57 -14.78
CA GLU A 159 -0.10 5.74 -15.17
C GLU A 159 -1.09 6.13 -14.07
N MET A 160 -1.57 5.17 -13.29
CA MET A 160 -2.40 5.38 -12.11
C MET A 160 -1.59 5.77 -10.85
N ASN A 161 -0.32 6.13 -11.00
CA ASN A 161 0.61 6.47 -9.91
C ASN A 161 0.82 5.33 -8.90
N TYR A 162 0.63 4.10 -9.34
CA TYR A 162 0.93 2.89 -8.57
C TYR A 162 2.08 2.13 -9.25
N ASP A 163 3.29 2.29 -8.73
CA ASP A 163 4.45 1.59 -9.27
C ASP A 163 4.62 0.22 -8.60
N ALA A 164 4.11 -0.85 -9.22
CA ALA A 164 4.23 -2.22 -8.68
C ALA A 164 5.68 -2.71 -8.48
N ARG A 165 6.67 -2.10 -9.15
CA ARG A 165 8.10 -2.46 -9.06
C ARG A 165 8.86 -1.65 -8.01
N ARG A 166 8.49 -0.37 -7.85
CA ARG A 166 9.09 0.53 -6.85
C ARG A 166 8.30 0.61 -5.56
N ALA A 167 7.07 0.10 -5.56
CA ALA A 167 6.36 -0.36 -4.40
C ALA A 167 7.24 -1.41 -3.73
N PRO A 168 7.87 -1.13 -2.58
CA PRO A 168 8.50 -2.18 -1.77
C PRO A 168 7.43 -3.13 -1.15
N LEU A 169 6.19 -3.07 -1.65
CA LEU A 169 4.95 -3.41 -0.98
C LEU A 169 4.50 -4.84 -1.24
N GLY A 170 5.23 -5.63 -2.03
CA GLY A 170 4.82 -7.00 -2.32
C GLY A 170 3.40 -7.05 -2.88
N LYS A 171 2.72 -8.19 -2.79
CA LYS A 171 1.31 -8.28 -3.14
C LYS A 171 0.51 -7.77 -1.94
N LEU A 172 -0.48 -6.90 -2.14
CA LEU A 172 -1.37 -6.49 -1.05
C LEU A 172 -2.34 -7.62 -0.72
N THR A 173 -2.68 -7.80 0.56
CA THR A 173 -3.70 -8.78 0.95
C THR A 173 -5.08 -8.36 0.43
N PRO A 174 -6.00 -9.31 0.18
CA PRO A 174 -7.39 -8.98 -0.14
C PRO A 174 -8.06 -8.11 0.94
N GLY A 175 -7.68 -8.31 2.21
CA GLY A 175 -8.10 -7.47 3.33
C GLY A 175 -7.66 -6.02 3.18
N GLN A 176 -6.40 -5.79 2.80
CA GLN A 176 -5.87 -4.45 2.54
C GLN A 176 -6.58 -3.76 1.37
N ILE A 177 -6.88 -4.51 0.30
CA ILE A 177 -7.64 -3.99 -0.86
C ILE A 177 -9.05 -3.60 -0.43
N LYS A 178 -9.73 -4.45 0.36
CA LYS A 178 -11.06 -4.15 0.91
C LYS A 178 -11.04 -2.87 1.77
N ALA A 179 -10.05 -2.72 2.64
CA ALA A 179 -9.87 -1.50 3.44
C ALA A 179 -9.64 -0.26 2.55
N GLY A 180 -8.96 -0.41 1.41
CA GLY A 180 -8.83 0.64 0.40
C GLY A 180 -10.17 1.07 -0.20
N TYR A 181 -11.04 0.12 -0.54
CA TYR A 181 -12.40 0.41 -1.02
C TYR A 181 -13.26 1.09 0.05
N GLU A 182 -13.16 0.68 1.30
CA GLU A 182 -13.86 1.33 2.42
C GLU A 182 -13.40 2.80 2.58
N ALA A 183 -12.11 3.07 2.43
CA ALA A 183 -11.59 4.44 2.43
C ALA A 183 -12.09 5.26 1.22
N LEU A 184 -12.16 4.66 0.02
CA LEU A 184 -12.74 5.32 -1.17
C LEU A 184 -14.22 5.64 -0.98
N LYS A 185 -14.98 4.73 -0.36
CA LYS A 185 -16.38 4.95 -0.03
C LYS A 185 -16.54 6.15 0.91
N ALA A 186 -15.71 6.24 1.96
CA ALA A 186 -15.72 7.38 2.86
C ALA A 186 -15.40 8.71 2.15
N VAL A 187 -14.49 8.70 1.17
CA VAL A 187 -14.20 9.87 0.33
C VAL A 187 -15.42 10.24 -0.52
N SER A 188 -16.06 9.26 -1.17
CA SER A 188 -17.28 9.47 -1.97
C SER A 188 -18.40 10.09 -1.13
N ASP A 189 -18.67 9.53 0.05
CA ASP A 189 -19.69 10.03 0.97
C ASP A 189 -19.42 11.49 1.38
N CYS A 190 -18.15 11.85 1.65
CA CYS A 190 -17.75 13.22 1.97
C CYS A 190 -17.97 14.19 0.79
N ILE A 191 -17.69 13.75 -0.44
CA ILE A 191 -17.90 14.57 -1.65
C ILE A 191 -19.39 14.82 -1.85
N GLU A 192 -20.24 13.79 -1.74
CA GLU A 192 -21.69 13.93 -1.88
C GLU A 192 -22.31 14.85 -0.81
N GLU A 193 -21.81 14.81 0.43
CA GLU A 193 -22.23 15.75 1.48
C GLU A 193 -21.83 17.20 1.13
N LEU A 194 -20.64 17.40 0.59
CA LEU A 194 -20.11 18.71 0.24
C LEU A 194 -20.85 19.31 -0.98
N GLU A 195 -21.18 18.50 -1.98
CA GLU A 195 -22.02 18.89 -3.12
C GLU A 195 -23.43 19.30 -2.67
N ARG A 196 -24.04 18.54 -1.75
CA ARG A 196 -25.34 18.91 -1.16
C ARG A 196 -25.28 20.24 -0.41
N CYS A 197 -24.21 20.50 0.35
CA CYS A 197 -24.02 21.77 1.05
C CYS A 197 -23.85 22.95 0.09
N THR A 198 -23.04 22.81 -0.97
CA THR A 198 -22.79 23.89 -1.96
C THR A 198 -24.02 24.19 -2.83
N ALA A 199 -24.84 23.19 -3.16
CA ALA A 199 -26.10 23.40 -3.88
C ALA A 199 -27.14 24.20 -3.05
N SER A 200 -27.14 24.02 -1.73
CA SER A 200 -28.05 24.72 -0.82
C SER A 200 -27.72 26.21 -0.65
N THR A 201 -26.44 26.59 -0.73
CA THR A 201 -26.00 28.00 -0.65
C THR A 201 -26.28 28.77 -1.94
N ALA A 202 -26.25 28.12 -3.10
CA ALA A 202 -26.54 28.77 -4.39
C ALA A 202 -28.02 29.19 -4.56
N THR A 203 -28.96 28.48 -3.93
CA THR A 203 -30.41 28.77 -4.02
C THR A 203 -30.88 29.88 -3.07
N SER A 204 -30.10 30.24 -2.05
CA SER A 204 -30.42 31.31 -1.08
C SER A 204 -30.04 32.73 -1.56
N GLY A 205 -29.41 32.89 -2.73
CA GLY A 205 -28.86 34.17 -3.21
C GLY A 205 -29.85 35.18 -3.83
N LYS A 206 -31.14 34.85 -3.97
CA LYS A 206 -32.17 35.76 -4.52
C LYS A 206 -33.45 35.73 -3.67
N GLY A 207 -33.50 36.48 -2.57
CA GLY A 207 -34.77 36.68 -1.86
C GLY A 207 -34.67 37.27 -0.46
N LYS A 208 -35.12 38.52 -0.34
CA LYS A 208 -35.52 39.27 0.88
C LYS A 208 -35.40 38.57 2.24
N ARG A 209 -34.68 39.25 3.15
CA ARG A 209 -34.75 39.14 4.62
C ARG A 209 -36.19 38.92 5.10
N ARG A 210 -36.46 37.77 5.71
CA ARG A 210 -37.50 37.61 6.73
C ARG A 210 -37.00 36.63 7.80
N ALA A 211 -37.01 37.09 9.04
CA ALA A 211 -36.61 36.32 10.21
C ALA A 211 -37.62 35.20 10.45
N ALA A 212 -37.16 33.95 10.38
CA ALA A 212 -37.84 32.79 10.93
C ALA A 212 -36.82 32.00 11.75
N LYS A 213 -37.07 31.90 13.06
CA LYS A 213 -36.39 30.96 13.95
C LYS A 213 -36.77 29.55 13.50
N SER A 214 -35.89 28.87 12.78
CA SER A 214 -35.95 27.41 12.62
C SER A 214 -34.84 26.76 13.43
N ALA A 215 -35.16 25.62 14.02
CA ALA A 215 -34.29 24.84 14.89
C ALA A 215 -32.95 24.54 14.22
N ALA A 216 -31.87 24.73 14.96
CA ALA A 216 -30.51 24.43 14.54
C ALA A 216 -30.38 22.93 14.22
N SER A 217 -30.53 22.55 12.95
CA SER A 217 -29.87 21.36 12.45
C SER A 217 -28.37 21.62 12.59
N LYS A 218 -27.65 20.72 13.25
CA LYS A 218 -26.19 20.72 13.28
C LYS A 218 -25.68 20.41 11.87
N GLY A 219 -25.80 21.37 10.95
CA GLY A 219 -25.07 21.31 9.69
C GLY A 219 -23.60 21.52 10.01
N SER A 220 -22.78 20.49 9.82
CA SER A 220 -21.32 20.67 9.86
C SER A 220 -20.95 21.81 8.93
N SER A 221 -20.11 22.72 9.42
CA SER A 221 -19.66 23.84 8.60
C SER A 221 -18.95 23.31 7.35
N GLU A 222 -18.99 24.07 6.24
CA GLU A 222 -18.28 23.68 5.00
C GLU A 222 -16.78 23.41 5.27
N ALA A 223 -16.20 24.13 6.23
CA ALA A 223 -14.83 23.92 6.69
C ALA A 223 -14.63 22.53 7.33
N GLU A 224 -15.55 22.08 8.19
CA GLU A 224 -15.50 20.74 8.80
C GLU A 224 -15.63 19.63 7.74
N LEU A 225 -16.50 19.81 6.73
CA LEU A 225 -16.64 18.84 5.65
C LEU A 225 -15.36 18.74 4.81
N ARG A 226 -14.73 19.87 4.51
CA ARG A 226 -13.43 19.90 3.82
C ARG A 226 -12.33 19.23 4.65
N GLU A 227 -12.33 19.43 5.96
CA GLU A 227 -11.38 18.75 6.85
C GLU A 227 -11.61 17.24 6.90
N ARG A 228 -12.88 16.79 7.02
CA ARG A 228 -13.25 15.37 6.96
C ARG A 228 -12.83 14.74 5.63
N LEU A 229 -13.07 15.41 4.51
CA LEU A 229 -12.64 14.96 3.19
C LEU A 229 -11.12 14.80 3.13
N LEU A 230 -10.37 15.78 3.66
CA LEU A 230 -8.92 15.71 3.70
C LEU A 230 -8.41 14.53 4.55
N GLN A 231 -9.04 14.27 5.69
CA GLN A 231 -8.72 13.11 6.53
C GLN A 231 -9.05 11.78 5.83
N ALA A 232 -10.16 11.71 5.09
CA ALA A 232 -10.53 10.54 4.29
C ALA A 232 -9.50 10.28 3.17
N CYS A 233 -9.07 11.33 2.46
CA CYS A 233 -8.01 11.22 1.44
C CYS A 233 -6.67 10.77 2.04
N ASN A 234 -6.28 11.30 3.21
CA ASN A 234 -5.08 10.85 3.93
C ASN A 234 -5.17 9.36 4.27
N THR A 235 -6.34 8.90 4.71
CA THR A 235 -6.57 7.49 5.06
C THR A 235 -6.43 6.60 3.82
N PHE A 236 -7.03 6.98 2.70
CA PHE A 236 -6.92 6.25 1.44
C PHE A 236 -5.45 6.10 0.99
N TYR A 237 -4.71 7.20 0.87
CA TYR A 237 -3.32 7.15 0.40
C TYR A 237 -2.36 6.50 1.41
N THR A 238 -2.74 6.49 2.69
CA THR A 238 -1.99 5.73 3.69
C THR A 238 -2.22 4.24 3.50
N ARG A 239 -3.46 3.79 3.24
CA ARG A 239 -3.81 2.37 3.04
C ARG A 239 -3.35 1.81 1.70
N ILE A 240 -3.42 2.62 0.65
CA ILE A 240 -3.01 2.28 -0.71
C ILE A 240 -1.88 3.24 -1.11
N PRO A 241 -0.61 2.80 -0.99
CA PRO A 241 0.50 3.70 -1.25
C PRO A 241 0.61 4.04 -2.73
N HIS A 242 0.78 5.33 -3.01
CA HIS A 242 0.97 5.86 -4.36
C HIS A 242 2.32 6.57 -4.47
N ASP A 243 2.89 6.61 -5.67
CA ASP A 243 4.07 7.40 -6.01
C ASP A 243 3.64 8.70 -6.70
N PHE A 244 3.80 9.83 -6.02
CA PHE A 244 3.51 11.16 -6.57
C PHE A 244 4.76 11.92 -7.02
N GLY A 245 5.93 11.25 -7.02
CA GLY A 245 7.20 11.82 -7.47
C GLY A 245 8.08 12.48 -6.41
#